data_AF-A0A1V4RZB8-F1
#
_entry.id   AF-A0A1V4RZB8-F1
#
_cell.length_a   1.000
_cell.length_b   1.000
_cell.length_c   1.000
_cell.angle_alpha   90.00
_cell.angle_beta   90.00
_cell.angle_gamma   90.00
#
_symmetry.space_group_name_H-M   'P 1'
#
loop_
_entity.id
_entity.type
_entity.pdbx_description
1 polymer ?
#
loop_
_entity_poly.entity_id
_entity_poly.type
_entity_poly.pdbx_seq_one_letter_code
_entity_poly.pdbx_strand_id
1 'polypeptide(L)'
;MRKFLFVISNGFEKAGRATRAFQFAQVACEKGHDVKVFLVDDAIHWAQFGMAEGVKASTGEEMKPFIMIPGVEMEGAPFLIDLLNEYQALTF
;
A
#
# COMPACT_ATOMS: atom_id res chain seq x y z
N MET A 1 -18.64 10.60 -9.70
CA MET A 1 -17.49 9.69 -9.87
C MET A 1 -16.33 10.46 -10.48
N ARG A 2 -15.12 10.40 -9.90
CA ARG A 2 -13.87 10.98 -10.43
C ARG A 2 -12.76 9.93 -10.30
N LYS A 3 -11.65 10.09 -11.04
CA LYS A 3 -10.49 9.20 -10.99
C LYS A 3 -9.38 9.80 -10.12
N PHE A 4 -8.84 9.01 -9.20
CA PHE A 4 -7.72 9.38 -8.32
C PHE A 4 -6.58 8.38 -8.45
N LEU A 5 -5.36 8.89 -8.48
CA LEU A 5 -4.14 8.10 -8.41
C LEU A 5 -3.33 8.58 -7.19
N PHE A 6 -3.08 7.68 -6.26
CA PHE A 6 -2.20 7.91 -5.13
C PHE A 6 -0.86 7.24 -5.41
N VAL A 7 0.20 8.04 -5.53
CA VAL A 7 1.56 7.51 -5.65
C VAL A 7 2.21 7.53 -4.28
N ILE A 8 2.67 6.38 -3.80
CA ILE A 8 3.27 6.24 -2.47
C ILE A 8 4.71 5.75 -2.66
N SER A 9 5.67 6.48 -2.08
CA SER A 9 7.10 6.13 -2.12
C SER A 9 7.69 5.77 -0.75
N ASN A 10 6.96 6.02 0.34
CA ASN A 10 7.46 5.79 1.69
C ASN A 10 7.20 4.35 2.15
N GLY A 11 8.28 3.63 2.50
CA GLY A 11 8.24 2.33 3.19
C GLY A 11 8.11 2.45 4.71
N PHE A 12 8.53 1.40 5.43
CA PHE A 12 8.31 1.23 6.87
C PHE A 12 8.93 2.33 7.74
N GLU A 13 10.14 2.80 7.43
CA GLU A 13 10.83 3.89 8.14
C GLU A 13 10.01 5.19 8.22
N LYS A 14 9.11 5.38 7.25
CA LYS A 14 8.21 6.55 7.17
C LYS A 14 6.75 6.11 7.14
N ALA A 15 6.41 5.08 7.91
CA ALA A 15 5.09 4.44 7.92
C ALA A 15 3.94 5.44 8.05
N GLY A 16 4.02 6.43 8.93
CA GLY A 16 2.94 7.41 9.12
C GLY A 16 2.54 8.17 7.85
N ARG A 17 3.49 8.42 6.93
CA ARG A 17 3.19 9.10 5.65
C ARG A 17 2.43 8.19 4.71
N ALA A 18 2.87 6.94 4.58
CA ALA A 18 2.17 5.93 3.81
C ALA A 18 0.77 5.67 4.39
N THR A 19 0.65 5.57 5.71
CA THR A 19 -0.63 5.31 6.38
C THR A 19 -1.64 6.41 6.07
N ARG A 20 -1.19 7.66 6.10
CA ARG A 20 -2.07 8.79 5.75
C ARG A 20 -2.50 8.76 4.28
N ALA A 21 -1.61 8.39 3.37
CA ALA A 21 -1.95 8.26 1.95
C ALA A 21 -2.99 7.15 1.71
N PHE A 22 -2.81 5.98 2.34
CA PHE A 22 -3.79 4.89 2.27
C PHE A 22 -5.14 5.27 2.88
N GLN A 23 -5.16 5.98 4.01
CA GLN A 23 -6.40 6.51 4.60
C GLN A 23 -7.13 7.48 3.65
N PHE A 24 -6.41 8.34 2.93
CA PHE A 24 -7.03 9.23 1.95
C PHE A 24 -7.56 8.47 0.73
N ALA A 25 -6.84 7.46 0.26
CA ALA A 25 -7.31 6.56 -0.79
C ALA A 25 -8.61 5.85 -0.37
N GLN A 26 -8.68 5.37 0.88
CA GLN A 26 -9.88 4.78 1.45
C GLN A 26 -11.07 5.74 1.44
N VAL A 27 -10.90 6.96 1.98
CA VAL A 27 -11.96 7.97 2.02
C VAL A 27 -12.45 8.34 0.61
N ALA A 28 -11.56 8.38 -0.38
CA ALA A 28 -11.95 8.62 -1.77
C ALA A 28 -12.78 7.45 -2.34
N CYS A 29 -12.38 6.21 -2.05
CA CYS A 29 -13.11 5.01 -2.45
C CYS A 29 -14.51 4.96 -1.81
N GLU A 30 -14.60 5.21 -0.50
CA GLU A 30 -15.86 5.27 0.26
C GLU A 30 -16.83 6.36 -0.26
N LYS A 31 -16.29 7.42 -0.88
CA LYS A 31 -17.07 8.48 -1.55
C LYS A 31 -17.49 8.13 -2.99
N GLY A 32 -17.27 6.91 -3.46
CA GLY A 32 -17.66 6.46 -4.80
C GLY A 32 -16.80 7.04 -5.92
N HIS A 33 -15.50 7.21 -5.66
CA HIS A 33 -14.51 7.55 -6.68
C HIS A 33 -13.78 6.30 -7.17
N ASP A 34 -13.29 6.36 -8.41
CA ASP A 34 -12.38 5.35 -8.98
C ASP A 34 -10.97 5.66 -8.47
N VAL A 35 -10.38 4.76 -7.70
CA VAL A 35 -9.15 5.01 -6.94
C VAL A 35 -8.12 3.93 -7.25
N LYS A 36 -6.93 4.38 -7.69
CA LYS A 36 -5.75 3.53 -7.85
C LYS A 36 -4.64 3.96 -6.89
N VAL A 37 -3.89 2.98 -6.39
CA VAL A 37 -2.67 3.21 -5.60
C VAL A 37 -1.49 2.65 -6.38
N PHE A 38 -0.47 3.48 -6.59
CA PHE A 38 0.77 3.11 -7.26
C PHE A 38 1.95 3.17 -6.29
N LEU A 39 2.54 2.01 -6.01
CA LEU A 39 3.66 1.89 -5.09
C LEU A 39 4.99 2.00 -5.83
N VAL A 40 5.87 2.88 -5.36
CA VAL A 40 7.21 3.10 -5.90
C VAL A 40 8.24 3.11 -4.77
N ASP A 41 9.52 3.04 -5.11
CA ASP A 41 10.64 3.10 -4.16
C ASP A 41 10.45 2.11 -2.99
N ASP A 42 10.62 2.57 -1.75
CA ASP A 42 10.49 1.74 -0.55
C ASP A 42 9.05 1.29 -0.26
N ALA A 43 8.04 1.91 -0.89
CA ALA A 43 6.65 1.59 -0.64
C ALA A 43 6.25 0.23 -1.23
N ILE A 44 7.05 -0.35 -2.13
CA ILE A 44 6.80 -1.68 -2.70
C ILE A 44 6.67 -2.74 -1.59
N HIS A 45 7.35 -2.55 -0.46
CA HIS A 45 7.30 -3.47 0.68
C HIS A 45 5.92 -3.52 1.35
N TRP A 46 5.05 -2.52 1.15
CA TRP A 46 3.67 -2.58 1.63
C TRP A 46 2.81 -3.61 0.89
N ALA A 47 3.18 -3.98 -0.35
CA ALA A 47 2.52 -5.07 -1.06
C ALA A 47 2.87 -6.45 -0.46
N GLN A 48 3.97 -6.55 0.30
CA GLN A 48 4.37 -7.76 1.00
C GLN A 48 3.63 -7.82 2.35
N PHE A 49 2.41 -8.35 2.34
CA PHE A 49 1.50 -8.32 3.50
C PHE A 49 2.10 -8.84 4.81
N GLY A 50 2.98 -9.86 4.74
CA GLY A 50 3.67 -10.38 5.91
C GLY A 50 4.67 -9.40 6.54
N MET A 51 5.28 -8.52 5.73
CA MET A 51 6.21 -7.50 6.22
C MET A 51 5.50 -6.26 6.78
N ALA A 52 4.28 -5.99 6.32
CA ALA A 52 3.46 -4.89 6.81
C ALA A 52 2.81 -5.18 8.18
N GLU A 53 2.88 -6.42 8.67
CA GLU A 53 2.27 -6.83 9.93
C GLU A 53 2.96 -6.19 11.14
N GLY A 54 2.16 -5.65 12.06
CA GLY A 54 2.66 -4.97 13.25
C GLY A 54 3.25 -3.57 13.02
N VAL A 55 3.38 -3.12 11.76
CA VAL A 55 3.87 -1.76 11.47
C VAL A 55 2.80 -0.72 11.80
N LYS A 56 3.16 0.25 12.64
CA LYS A 56 2.28 1.32 13.12
C LYS A 56 2.82 2.69 12.74
N ALA A 57 1.90 3.61 12.44
CA ALA A 57 2.21 5.03 12.44
C ALA A 57 2.60 5.49 13.85
N SER A 58 3.31 6.61 13.97
CA SER A 58 3.64 7.22 15.27
C SER A 58 2.40 7.61 16.08
N THR A 59 1.24 7.74 15.43
CA THR A 59 -0.07 8.00 16.03
C THR A 59 -0.83 6.73 16.44
N GLY A 60 -0.25 5.55 16.21
CA GLY A 60 -0.72 4.26 16.73
C GLY A 60 -1.56 3.42 15.76
N GLU A 61 -1.95 3.95 14.60
CA GLU A 61 -2.72 3.21 13.61
C GLU A 61 -1.87 2.13 12.94
N GLU A 62 -2.44 0.93 12.84
CA GLU A 62 -1.87 -0.16 12.07
C GLU A 62 -2.13 0.03 10.57
N MET A 63 -1.15 -0.30 9.73
CA MET A 63 -1.28 -0.12 8.29
C MET A 63 -2.21 -1.16 7.63
N LYS A 64 -2.16 -2.41 8.10
CA LYS A 64 -2.81 -3.58 7.48
C LYS A 64 -4.29 -3.35 7.11
N PRO A 65 -5.14 -2.72 7.93
CA PRO A 65 -6.53 -2.42 7.56
C PRO A 65 -6.69 -1.55 6.32
N PHE A 66 -5.71 -0.68 6.02
CA PHE A 66 -5.76 0.28 4.92
C PHE A 66 -5.15 -0.22 3.61
N ILE A 67 -4.38 -1.32 3.64
CA ILE A 67 -3.85 -1.95 2.41
C ILE A 67 -4.88 -2.91 1.81
N MET A 68 -5.74 -3.51 2.65
CA MET A 68 -6.72 -4.52 2.24
C MET A 68 -8.10 -3.93 1.88
N ILE A 69 -8.17 -2.68 1.40
CA ILE A 69 -9.45 -2.00 1.13
C ILE A 69 -10.17 -2.68 -0.04
N PRO A 70 -11.40 -3.19 0.14
CA PRO A 70 -12.19 -3.71 -0.96
C PRO A 70 -12.47 -2.61 -2.00
N GLY A 71 -12.08 -2.84 -3.26
CA GLY A 71 -12.33 -1.92 -4.37
C GLY A 71 -11.19 -0.94 -4.70
N VAL A 72 -10.07 -0.95 -3.96
CA VAL A 72 -8.85 -0.25 -4.36
C VAL A 72 -7.96 -1.19 -5.17
N GLU A 73 -7.72 -0.86 -6.44
CA GLU A 73 -6.72 -1.56 -7.26
C GLU A 73 -5.32 -1.06 -6.86
N MET A 74 -4.53 -1.94 -6.25
CA MET A 74 -3.11 -1.71 -6.01
C MET A 74 -2.32 -2.15 -7.24
N GLU A 75 -1.72 -1.19 -7.92
CA GLU A 75 -0.79 -1.45 -9.01
C GLU A 75 0.64 -1.17 -8.50
N GLY A 76 1.51 -2.16 -8.53
CA GLY A 76 2.96 -1.93 -8.49
C GLY A 76 3.50 -1.97 -9.91
N ALA A 77 4.76 -1.56 -10.10
CA ALA A 77 5.43 -1.90 -11.34
C ALA A 77 5.39 -3.44 -11.50
N PRO A 78 4.73 -4.01 -12.52
CA PRO A 78 4.44 -5.44 -12.60
C PRO A 78 5.69 -6.31 -12.42
N PHE A 79 6.82 -5.84 -12.97
CA PHE A 79 8.11 -6.50 -12.87
C PHE A 79 8.66 -6.63 -11.43
N LEU A 80 8.29 -5.73 -10.50
CA LEU A 80 8.76 -5.76 -9.11
C LEU A 80 7.90 -6.64 -8.23
N ILE A 81 6.59 -6.70 -8.45
CA ILE A 81 5.70 -7.61 -7.71
C ILE A 81 5.99 -9.06 -8.10
N ASP A 82 6.19 -9.33 -9.39
CA ASP A 82 6.60 -10.65 -9.87
C ASP A 82 7.97 -11.05 -9.31
N LEU A 83 8.96 -10.13 -9.30
CA LEU A 83 10.29 -10.37 -8.71
C LEU A 83 10.23 -10.61 -7.19
N LEU A 84 9.38 -9.89 -6.45
CA LEU A 84 9.22 -10.07 -5.00
C LEU A 84 8.52 -11.40 -4.68
N ASN A 85 7.51 -11.80 -5.47
CA ASN A 85 6.86 -13.10 -5.35
C ASN A 85 7.82 -14.25 -5.66
N GLU A 86 8.67 -14.10 -6.69
CA GLU A 86 9.74 -15.06 -7.01
C GLU A 86 10.79 -15.16 -5.89
N TYR A 87 11.14 -14.05 -5.24
CA TYR A 87 12.08 -14.05 -4.11
C TYR A 87 11.51 -14.71 -2.83
N GLN A 88 10.20 -14.61 -2.58
CA GLN A 88 9.57 -15.29 -1.44
C GLN A 88 9.48 -16.81 -1.62
N ALA A 89 9.54 -17.32 -2.84
CA ALA A 89 9.63 -18.76 -3.12
C ALA A 89 11.01 -19.36 -2.78
N LEU A 90 12.02 -18.55 -2.44
CA LEU A 90 13.40 -18.96 -2.16
C LEU A 90 13.80 -18.88 -0.67
N THR A 91 12.90 -18.50 0.22
CA THR A 91 13.14 -18.54 1.67
C THR A 91 12.36 -19.67 2.31
N PHE A 92 13.09 -20.72 2.70
CA PHE A 92 12.64 -21.91 3.45
C PHE A 92 12.04 -21.58 4.82
#